data_AF-A0A3N5EQX8-F1
#
_entry.id   AF-A0A3N5EQX8-F1
#
_cell.length_a   1.000
_cell.length_b   1.000
_cell.length_c   1.000
_cell.angle_alpha   90.00
_cell.angle_beta   90.00
_cell.angle_gamma   90.00
#
_symmetry.space_group_name_H-M   'P 1'
#
loop_
_entity.id
_entity.type
_entity.pdbx_description
1 polymer ?
#
loop_
_entity_poly.entity_id
_entity_poly.type
_entity_poly.pdbx_seq_one_letter_code
_entity_poly.pdbx_strand_id
1 'polypeptide(L)'
;MDWAGNFRWYYYLALAVLVLVVLLLRTIEDSRIGRAWFAIREDELAASCMGLNAAQVKLSAFAFGAALAGLAGALYAGSYNQTHGPDSYTFQRSITVLCFLIIGGMGNLRGAIVGTFVLKGYDDILTPLIDGWIQGTGSKFRFSEIKLVVFGLALILMMRFRPEGIFPSRRAEQELE
;
A
#
# COMPACT_ATOMS: atom_id res chain seq x y z
N MET A 1 -30.37 8.99 -1.84
CA MET A 1 -29.15 9.83 -1.93
C MET A 1 -28.34 9.23 -3.04
N ASP A 2 -28.52 9.75 -4.26
CA ASP A 2 -28.15 9.08 -5.49
C ASP A 2 -26.70 9.36 -5.83
N TRP A 3 -25.82 8.69 -5.10
CA TRP A 3 -24.37 8.73 -5.28
C TRP A 3 -23.91 8.23 -6.66
N ALA A 4 -24.76 7.48 -7.35
CA ALA A 4 -24.47 6.82 -8.62
C ALA A 4 -24.34 7.77 -9.83
N GLY A 5 -24.86 9.00 -9.74
CA GLY A 5 -24.88 9.95 -10.87
C GLY A 5 -23.63 10.81 -11.06
N ASN A 6 -22.72 10.86 -10.08
CA ASN A 6 -21.66 11.86 -10.04
C ASN A 6 -20.30 11.27 -9.61
N PHE A 7 -19.69 10.36 -10.38
CA PHE A 7 -18.35 9.79 -10.10
C PHE A 7 -17.30 10.80 -9.57
N ARG A 8 -17.41 12.06 -10.01
CA ARG A 8 -16.61 13.21 -9.57
C ARG A 8 -16.70 13.48 -8.05
N TRP A 9 -17.89 13.41 -7.44
CA TRP A 9 -18.06 13.68 -6.00
C TRP A 9 -17.34 12.63 -5.15
N TYR A 10 -17.45 11.36 -5.54
CA TYR A 10 -16.83 10.24 -4.82
C TYR A 10 -15.30 10.33 -4.91
N TYR A 11 -14.80 10.69 -6.09
CA TYR A 11 -13.38 10.95 -6.31
C TYR A 11 -12.85 12.05 -5.36
N TYR A 12 -13.56 13.18 -5.25
CA TYR A 12 -13.14 14.25 -4.33
C TYR A 12 -13.22 13.83 -2.86
N LEU A 13 -14.20 13.02 -2.47
CA LEU A 13 -14.27 12.46 -1.12
C LEU A 13 -13.08 11.56 -0.84
N ALA A 14 -12.82 10.58 -1.72
CA ALA A 14 -11.69 9.66 -1.56
C ALA A 14 -10.35 10.41 -1.50
N LEU A 15 -10.19 11.43 -2.34
CA LEU A 15 -9.01 12.30 -2.33
C LEU A 15 -8.88 13.11 -1.04
N ALA A 16 -9.98 13.67 -0.51
CA ALA A 16 -9.98 14.37 0.77
C ALA A 16 -9.59 13.45 1.92
N VAL A 17 -10.13 12.23 1.96
CA VAL A 17 -9.77 11.23 2.98
C VAL A 17 -8.31 10.81 2.84
N LEU A 18 -7.80 10.61 1.62
CA LEU A 18 -6.39 10.31 1.39
C LEU A 18 -5.48 11.43 1.93
N VAL A 19 -5.79 12.69 1.63
CA VAL A 19 -5.02 13.84 2.15
C VAL A 19 -5.06 13.88 3.68
N LEU A 20 -6.24 13.68 4.28
CA LEU A 20 -6.40 13.65 5.74
C LEU A 20 -5.56 12.54 6.36
N VAL A 21 -5.60 11.32 5.81
CA VAL A 21 -4.80 10.18 6.29
C VAL A 21 -3.31 10.48 6.18
N VAL A 22 -2.85 11.07 5.07
CA VAL A 22 -1.43 11.44 4.90
C VAL A 22 -0.99 12.48 5.92
N LEU A 23 -1.81 13.50 6.20
CA LEU A 23 -1.51 14.51 7.22
C LEU A 23 -1.49 13.91 8.63
N LEU A 24 -2.45 13.04 8.92
CA LEU A 24 -2.56 12.35 10.19
C LEU A 24 -1.33 11.45 10.43
N LEU A 25 -0.91 10.68 9.41
CA LEU A 25 0.29 9.85 9.48
C LEU A 25 1.56 10.68 9.74
N ARG A 26 1.73 11.80 9.05
CA ARG A 26 2.87 12.72 9.31
C ARG A 26 2.86 13.28 10.72
N THR A 27 1.68 13.65 11.21
CA THR A 27 1.53 14.21 12.57
C THR A 27 1.84 13.15 13.63
N ILE A 28 1.43 11.90 13.40
CA ILE A 28 1.73 10.79 14.31
C ILE A 28 3.21 10.43 14.30
N GLU A 29 3.87 10.45 13.13
CA GLU A 29 5.30 10.17 13.01
C GLU A 29 6.15 11.10 13.91
N ASP A 30 5.79 12.38 13.99
CA ASP A 30 6.46 13.38 14.83
C ASP A 30 5.97 13.37 16.30
N SER A 31 4.91 12.61 16.61
CA SER A 31 4.32 12.55 17.94
C SER A 31 5.06 11.59 18.88
N ARG A 32 4.70 11.62 20.19
CA ARG A 32 5.21 10.67 21.19
C ARG A 32 4.88 9.22 20.84
N ILE A 33 3.72 8.98 20.22
CA ILE A 33 3.26 7.64 19.84
C ILE A 33 4.12 7.09 18.71
N GLY A 34 4.41 7.91 17.68
CA GLY A 34 5.29 7.52 16.58
C GLY A 34 6.70 7.17 17.05
N ARG A 35 7.27 7.95 17.99
CA ARG A 35 8.56 7.64 18.61
C ARG A 35 8.55 6.34 19.41
N ALA A 36 7.46 6.04 20.11
CA ALA A 36 7.33 4.78 20.85
C ALA A 36 7.24 3.56 19.90
N TRP A 37 6.51 3.67 18.78
CA TRP A 37 6.48 2.63 17.75
C TRP A 37 7.85 2.39 17.13
N PHE A 38 8.61 3.46 16.91
CA PHE A 38 9.96 3.39 16.38
C PHE A 38 10.91 2.69 17.35
N ALA A 39 10.94 3.09 18.63
CA ALA A 39 11.81 2.50 19.64
C ALA A 39 11.62 0.98 19.79
N ILE A 40 10.36 0.50 19.75
CA ILE A 40 10.07 -0.94 19.82
C ILE A 40 10.48 -1.70 18.55
N ARG A 41 10.48 -1.03 17.39
CA ARG A 41 10.91 -1.63 16.13
C ARG A 41 12.42 -1.87 16.10
N GLU A 42 13.21 -1.01 16.74
CA GLU A 42 14.68 -1.16 16.83
C GLU A 42 15.08 -2.22 17.86
N ASP A 43 14.68 -2.03 19.12
CA ASP A 43 14.98 -2.98 20.19
C ASP A 43 13.85 -2.97 21.25
N GLU A 44 13.04 -4.03 21.22
CA GLU A 44 11.96 -4.24 22.16
C GLU A 44 12.43 -4.40 23.62
N LEU A 45 13.58 -5.06 23.83
CA LEU A 45 14.12 -5.28 25.17
C LEU A 45 14.57 -3.95 25.77
N ALA A 46 15.33 -3.16 24.99
CA ALA A 46 15.78 -1.84 25.42
C ALA A 46 14.59 -0.90 25.69
N ALA A 47 13.60 -0.86 24.80
CA ALA A 47 12.39 -0.06 24.97
C ALA A 47 11.62 -0.45 26.26
N SER A 48 11.53 -1.74 26.56
CA SER A 48 10.86 -2.25 27.76
C SER A 48 11.62 -1.87 29.04
N CYS A 49 12.96 -1.90 29.02
CA CYS A 49 13.79 -1.42 30.12
C CYS A 49 13.65 0.09 30.38
N MET A 50 13.34 0.87 29.35
CA MET A 50 13.06 2.32 29.45
C MET A 50 11.64 2.64 29.93
N GLY A 51 10.86 1.63 30.34
CA GLY A 51 9.52 1.79 30.92
C GLY A 51 8.38 1.84 29.89
N LEU A 52 8.63 1.50 28.62
CA LEU A 52 7.56 1.34 27.64
C LEU A 52 6.89 -0.03 27.81
N ASN A 53 5.56 -0.04 27.82
CA ASN A 53 4.81 -1.29 27.78
C ASN A 53 4.76 -1.81 26.33
N ALA A 54 5.61 -2.80 26.02
CA ALA A 54 5.72 -3.32 24.67
C ALA A 54 4.39 -3.84 24.09
N ALA A 55 3.57 -4.48 24.92
CA ALA A 55 2.28 -5.01 24.52
C ALA A 55 1.31 -3.89 24.11
N GLN A 56 1.18 -2.83 24.93
CA GLN A 56 0.27 -1.71 24.63
C GLN A 56 0.70 -0.96 23.36
N VAL A 57 1.99 -0.73 23.20
CA VAL A 57 2.52 0.00 22.06
C VAL A 57 2.35 -0.82 20.76
N LYS A 58 2.63 -2.13 20.78
CA LYS A 58 2.33 -3.03 19.64
C LYS A 58 0.83 -3.09 19.32
N LEU A 59 -0.02 -3.19 20.34
CA LEU A 59 -1.47 -3.24 20.16
C LEU A 59 -2.00 -1.95 19.54
N SER A 60 -1.45 -0.79 19.96
CA SER A 60 -1.80 0.50 19.37
C SER A 60 -1.38 0.62 17.90
N ALA A 61 -0.19 0.12 17.54
CA ALA A 61 0.26 0.09 16.15
C ALA A 61 -0.63 -0.81 15.28
N PHE A 62 -1.00 -2.00 15.79
CA PHE A 62 -1.90 -2.91 15.11
C PHE A 62 -3.31 -2.32 14.95
N ALA A 63 -3.90 -1.79 16.02
CA ALA A 63 -5.23 -1.18 15.99
C ALA A 63 -5.31 -0.01 15.00
N PHE A 64 -4.27 0.82 14.98
CA PHE A 64 -4.19 1.96 14.07
C PHE A 64 -4.05 1.51 12.60
N GLY A 65 -3.19 0.52 12.32
CA GLY A 65 -3.08 -0.08 10.99
C GLY A 65 -4.39 -0.72 10.52
N ALA A 66 -5.08 -1.46 11.40
CA ALA A 66 -6.36 -2.08 11.11
C ALA A 66 -7.46 -1.04 10.84
N ALA A 67 -7.48 0.08 11.58
CA ALA A 67 -8.42 1.17 11.35
C ALA A 67 -8.24 1.80 9.96
N LEU A 68 -6.99 2.06 9.55
CA LEU A 68 -6.69 2.59 8.22
C LEU A 68 -7.02 1.59 7.11
N ALA A 69 -6.75 0.31 7.31
CA ALA A 69 -7.11 -0.75 6.36
C ALA A 69 -8.64 -0.88 6.20
N GLY A 70 -9.38 -0.81 7.31
CA GLY A 70 -10.85 -0.81 7.29
C GLY A 70 -11.43 0.40 6.58
N LEU A 71 -10.87 1.59 6.82
CA LEU A 71 -11.26 2.82 6.12
C LEU A 71 -10.99 2.74 4.62
N ALA A 72 -9.82 2.22 4.21
CA ALA A 72 -9.49 1.98 2.81
C ALA A 72 -10.45 0.97 2.17
N GLY A 73 -10.80 -0.11 2.88
CA GLY A 73 -11.77 -1.11 2.43
C GLY A 73 -13.18 -0.54 2.27
N ALA A 74 -13.63 0.32 3.19
CA ALA A 74 -14.92 0.98 3.12
C ALA A 74 -15.01 1.95 1.91
N LEU A 75 -13.95 2.71 1.65
CA LEU A 75 -13.84 3.54 0.44
C LEU A 75 -13.77 2.70 -0.83
N TYR A 76 -13.06 1.57 -0.78
CA TYR A 76 -13.00 0.68 -1.92
C TYR A 76 -14.38 0.10 -2.24
N ALA A 77 -15.10 -0.43 -1.24
CA ALA A 77 -16.44 -0.97 -1.40
C ALA A 77 -17.46 0.09 -1.87
N GLY A 78 -17.39 1.31 -1.32
CA GLY A 78 -18.28 2.41 -1.70
C GLY A 78 -18.05 2.97 -3.09
N SER A 79 -16.87 2.73 -3.69
CA SER A 79 -16.55 3.19 -5.06
C SER A 79 -17.28 2.40 -6.14
N TYR A 80 -17.76 1.21 -5.81
CA TYR A 80 -18.47 0.34 -6.75
C TYR A 80 -19.98 0.47 -6.58
N ASN A 81 -20.66 0.82 -7.68
CA ASN A 81 -22.11 0.92 -7.74
C ASN A 81 -22.82 -0.45 -7.75
N GLN A 82 -22.07 -1.55 -7.70
CA GLN A 82 -22.58 -2.92 -7.74
C GLN A 82 -21.92 -3.75 -6.65
N THR A 83 -22.70 -4.63 -6.01
CA THR A 83 -22.18 -5.63 -5.08
C THR A 83 -21.24 -6.57 -5.84
N HIS A 84 -19.95 -6.46 -5.58
CA HIS A 84 -18.98 -7.41 -6.11
C HIS A 84 -19.17 -8.77 -5.43
N GLY A 85 -19.33 -9.82 -6.24
CA GLY A 85 -19.28 -11.19 -5.75
C GLY A 85 -17.91 -11.54 -5.16
N PRO A 86 -17.81 -12.63 -4.37
CA PRO A 86 -16.56 -13.08 -3.76
C PRO A 86 -15.43 -13.31 -4.79
N ASP A 87 -15.78 -13.53 -6.05
CA ASP A 87 -14.84 -13.71 -7.16
C ASP A 87 -13.96 -12.49 -7.46
N SER A 88 -14.34 -11.29 -7.00
CA SER A 88 -13.52 -10.07 -7.18
C SER A 88 -12.37 -9.96 -6.17
N TYR A 89 -12.41 -10.75 -5.09
CA TYR A 89 -11.41 -10.77 -4.02
C TYR A 89 -10.47 -11.97 -4.18
N THR A 90 -9.79 -12.03 -5.32
CA THR A 90 -8.84 -13.10 -5.62
C THR A 90 -7.52 -12.91 -4.90
N PHE A 91 -6.81 -14.03 -4.65
CA PHE A 91 -5.45 -14.04 -4.13
C PHE A 91 -4.50 -13.13 -4.92
N GLN A 92 -4.66 -13.13 -6.25
CA GLN A 92 -3.90 -12.27 -7.16
C GLN A 92 -4.02 -10.79 -6.78
N ARG A 93 -5.23 -10.32 -6.44
CA ARG A 93 -5.45 -8.93 -6.09
C ARG A 93 -4.76 -8.54 -4.78
N SER A 94 -4.78 -9.42 -3.78
CA SER A 94 -4.07 -9.20 -2.52
C SER A 94 -2.55 -9.09 -2.73
N ILE A 95 -1.97 -9.96 -3.57
CA ILE A 95 -0.54 -9.89 -3.90
C ILE A 95 -0.23 -8.59 -4.66
N THR A 96 -1.03 -8.22 -5.65
CA THR A 96 -0.79 -6.99 -6.43
C THR A 96 -0.75 -5.76 -5.53
N VAL A 97 -1.67 -5.63 -4.57
CA VAL A 97 -1.68 -4.52 -3.60
C VAL A 97 -0.42 -4.54 -2.71
N LEU A 98 0.02 -5.72 -2.26
CA LEU A 98 1.29 -5.86 -1.52
C LEU A 98 2.49 -5.45 -2.37
N CYS A 99 2.50 -5.81 -3.66
CA CYS A 99 3.56 -5.42 -4.59
C CYS A 99 3.66 -3.91 -4.75
N PHE A 100 2.52 -3.21 -4.85
CA PHE A 100 2.48 -1.75 -4.92
C PHE A 100 3.17 -1.10 -3.72
N LEU A 101 2.90 -1.63 -2.52
CA LEU A 101 3.51 -1.16 -1.28
C LEU A 101 5.02 -1.46 -1.23
N ILE A 102 5.41 -2.71 -1.51
CA ILE A 102 6.81 -3.15 -1.40
C ILE A 102 7.69 -2.37 -2.38
N ILE A 103 7.27 -2.25 -3.65
CA ILE A 103 8.03 -1.53 -4.67
C ILE A 103 8.12 -0.03 -4.35
N GLY A 104 7.07 0.55 -3.74
CA GLY A 104 7.11 1.93 -3.24
C GLY A 104 8.12 2.14 -2.09
N GLY A 105 8.42 1.10 -1.32
CA GLY A 105 9.37 1.12 -0.20
C GLY A 105 8.68 0.96 1.15
N MET A 106 9.10 -0.05 1.92
CA MET A 106 8.57 -0.33 3.26
C MET A 106 9.12 0.67 4.27
N GLY A 107 8.26 1.53 4.82
CA GLY A 107 8.64 2.48 5.88
C GLY A 107 8.83 3.93 5.41
N ASN A 108 8.58 4.24 4.12
CA ASN A 108 8.54 5.62 3.64
C ASN A 108 7.16 5.95 3.05
N LEU A 109 6.38 6.79 3.75
CA LEU A 109 5.04 7.19 3.33
C LEU A 109 5.02 7.80 1.91
N ARG A 110 6.05 8.59 1.56
CA ARG A 110 6.14 9.23 0.24
C ARG A 110 6.43 8.20 -0.85
N GLY A 111 7.33 7.26 -0.56
CA GLY A 111 7.67 6.15 -1.45
C GLY A 111 6.47 5.25 -1.73
N ALA A 112 5.70 4.89 -0.70
CA ALA A 112 4.49 4.09 -0.84
C ALA A 112 3.43 4.76 -1.73
N ILE A 113 3.21 6.07 -1.58
CA ILE A 113 2.25 6.82 -2.41
C ILE A 113 2.70 6.85 -3.88
N VAL A 114 3.96 7.23 -4.13
CA VAL A 114 4.49 7.32 -5.50
C VAL A 114 4.54 5.94 -6.15
N GLY A 115 5.03 4.91 -5.45
CA GLY A 115 5.09 3.54 -5.94
C GLY A 115 3.71 2.98 -6.29
N THR A 116 2.71 3.23 -5.43
CA THR A 116 1.33 2.82 -5.71
C THR A 116 0.75 3.56 -6.91
N PHE A 117 0.97 4.87 -7.03
CA PHE A 117 0.45 5.66 -8.14
C PHE A 117 1.06 5.24 -9.49
N VAL A 118 2.39 5.03 -9.51
CA VAL A 118 3.13 4.59 -10.69
C VAL A 118 2.72 3.18 -11.09
N LEU A 119 2.68 2.23 -10.14
CA LEU A 119 2.37 0.84 -10.45
C LEU A 119 0.90 0.61 -10.74
N LYS A 120 -0.01 1.35 -10.09
CA LYS A 120 -1.41 1.28 -10.42
C LYS A 120 -1.69 1.90 -11.79
N GLY A 121 -1.08 3.04 -12.09
CA GLY A 121 -1.13 3.63 -13.43
C GLY A 121 -0.54 2.72 -14.50
N TYR A 122 0.57 2.05 -14.19
CA TYR A 122 1.13 1.01 -15.04
C TYR A 122 0.18 -0.18 -15.21
N ASP A 123 -0.40 -0.71 -14.14
CA ASP A 123 -1.33 -1.85 -14.20
C ASP A 123 -2.58 -1.49 -15.03
N ASP A 124 -3.11 -0.27 -14.91
CA ASP A 124 -4.28 0.18 -15.65
C ASP A 124 -3.99 0.53 -17.12
N ILE A 125 -2.75 0.90 -17.49
CA ILE A 125 -2.38 1.30 -18.86
C ILE A 125 -1.66 0.17 -19.61
N LEU A 126 -0.67 -0.48 -18.99
CA LEU A 126 0.13 -1.51 -19.64
C LEU A 126 -0.62 -2.83 -19.79
N THR A 127 -1.48 -3.21 -18.83
CA THR A 127 -2.28 -4.43 -18.96
C THR A 127 -3.17 -4.42 -20.20
N PRO A 128 -4.04 -3.41 -20.43
CA PRO A 128 -4.91 -3.42 -21.60
C PRO A 128 -4.15 -3.24 -22.91
N LEU A 129 -3.02 -2.52 -22.91
CA LEU A 129 -2.16 -2.42 -24.10
C LEU A 129 -1.57 -3.80 -24.45
N ILE A 130 -0.93 -4.48 -23.49
CA ILE A 130 -0.31 -5.80 -23.71
C ILE A 130 -1.37 -6.84 -24.10
N ASP A 131 -2.53 -6.82 -23.44
CA ASP A 131 -3.68 -7.68 -23.82
C ASP A 131 -4.14 -7.41 -25.26
N GLY A 132 -4.16 -6.14 -25.70
CA GLY A 132 -4.50 -5.74 -27.07
C GLY A 132 -3.46 -6.16 -28.11
N TRP A 133 -2.17 -6.01 -27.82
CA TRP A 133 -1.07 -6.44 -28.71
C TRP A 133 -1.05 -7.96 -28.91
N ILE A 134 -1.43 -8.73 -27.88
CA ILE A 134 -1.27 -10.18 -27.89
C ILE A 134 -2.53 -10.90 -28.37
N GLN A 135 -3.72 -10.32 -28.17
CA GLN A 135 -4.93 -10.76 -28.87
C GLN A 135 -4.82 -10.63 -30.40
N GLY A 136 -4.00 -9.69 -30.90
CA GLY A 136 -3.67 -9.58 -32.33
C GLY A 136 -2.85 -10.76 -32.89
N THR A 137 -2.26 -11.61 -32.02
CA THR A 137 -1.38 -12.72 -32.41
C THR A 137 -2.08 -14.10 -32.30
N GLY A 138 -3.38 -14.16 -31.99
CA GLY A 138 -4.19 -15.39 -32.05
C GLY A 138 -3.96 -16.41 -30.93
N SER A 139 -3.21 -16.05 -29.88
CA SER A 139 -2.91 -16.92 -28.75
C SER A 139 -3.96 -16.85 -27.63
N LYS A 140 -4.48 -18.00 -27.17
CA LYS A 140 -5.46 -18.14 -26.06
C LYS A 140 -4.86 -17.99 -24.64
N PHE A 141 -3.71 -17.32 -24.50
CA PHE A 141 -3.10 -17.10 -23.18
C PHE A 141 -3.69 -15.83 -22.55
N ARG A 142 -4.40 -15.98 -21.42
CA ARG A 142 -4.89 -14.84 -20.62
C ARG A 142 -3.77 -14.36 -19.71
N PHE A 143 -3.34 -13.10 -19.84
CA PHE A 143 -2.31 -12.48 -18.99
C PHE A 143 -2.66 -12.44 -17.51
N SER A 144 -3.93 -12.64 -17.16
CA SER A 144 -4.37 -12.79 -15.76
C SER A 144 -3.55 -13.83 -14.98
N GLU A 145 -3.07 -14.90 -15.63
CA GLU A 145 -2.26 -15.94 -14.96
C GLU A 145 -0.76 -15.57 -14.90
N ILE A 146 -0.22 -14.95 -15.95
CA ILE A 146 1.21 -14.58 -16.02
C ILE A 146 1.51 -13.35 -15.15
N LYS A 147 0.53 -12.47 -14.90
CA LYS A 147 0.68 -11.31 -14.00
C LYS A 147 1.28 -11.70 -12.66
N LEU A 148 0.87 -12.82 -12.07
CA LEU A 148 1.34 -13.25 -10.74
C LEU A 148 2.83 -13.58 -10.78
N VAL A 149 3.27 -14.26 -11.84
CA VAL A 149 4.69 -14.58 -12.07
C VAL A 149 5.49 -13.31 -12.30
N VAL A 150 4.99 -12.36 -13.10
CA VAL A 150 5.68 -11.09 -13.37
C VAL A 150 5.80 -10.24 -12.11
N PHE A 151 4.73 -10.11 -11.33
CA PHE A 151 4.78 -9.40 -10.03
C PHE A 151 5.71 -10.10 -9.04
N GLY A 152 5.69 -11.43 -8.97
CA GLY A 152 6.61 -12.20 -8.13
C GLY A 152 8.07 -12.01 -8.54
N LEU A 153 8.37 -12.03 -9.84
CA LEU A 153 9.72 -11.79 -10.36
C LEU A 153 10.14 -10.33 -10.11
N ALA A 154 9.23 -9.37 -10.28
CA ALA A 154 9.45 -7.97 -9.95
C ALA A 154 9.74 -7.77 -8.44
N LEU A 155 9.04 -8.49 -7.55
CA LEU A 155 9.33 -8.50 -6.12
C LEU A 155 10.73 -9.04 -5.82
N ILE A 156 11.11 -10.17 -6.42
CA ILE A 156 12.44 -10.77 -6.23
C ILE A 156 13.53 -9.81 -6.72
N LEU A 157 13.36 -9.23 -7.91
CA LEU A 157 14.30 -8.24 -8.46
C LEU A 157 14.38 -7.01 -7.57
N MET A 158 13.25 -6.51 -7.06
CA MET A 158 13.23 -5.34 -6.18
C MET A 158 13.94 -5.62 -4.86
N MET A 159 13.67 -6.75 -4.20
CA MET A 159 14.39 -7.19 -3.01
C MET A 159 15.89 -7.38 -3.27
N ARG A 160 16.26 -7.78 -4.50
CA ARG A 160 17.66 -7.95 -4.90
C ARG A 160 18.39 -6.63 -5.16
N PHE A 161 17.74 -5.66 -5.80
CA PHE A 161 18.39 -4.42 -6.26
C PHE A 161 18.29 -3.26 -5.28
N ARG A 162 17.18 -3.12 -4.55
CA ARG A 162 16.94 -2.01 -3.61
C ARG A 162 15.92 -2.43 -2.53
N PRO A 163 16.32 -3.17 -1.47
CA PRO A 163 15.40 -3.62 -0.42
C PRO A 163 14.69 -2.48 0.33
N GLU A 164 15.14 -1.23 0.18
CA GLU A 164 14.55 -0.03 0.80
C GLU A 164 13.52 0.73 -0.06
N GLY A 165 13.31 0.35 -1.33
CA GLY A 165 12.37 1.04 -2.24
C GLY A 165 12.96 2.19 -3.07
N ILE A 166 12.09 2.88 -3.83
CA ILE A 166 12.47 3.97 -4.76
C ILE A 166 12.98 5.22 -4.00
N PHE A 167 12.48 5.45 -2.78
CA PHE A 167 12.94 6.53 -1.92
C PHE A 167 13.49 5.95 -0.61
N PRO A 168 14.82 5.96 -0.40
CA PRO A 168 15.40 5.50 0.85
C PRO A 168 14.83 6.30 2.02
N SER A 169 14.54 5.62 3.13
CA SER A 169 14.08 6.26 4.35
C SER A 169 15.20 7.17 4.86
N ARG A 170 14.95 8.49 4.95
CA ARG A 170 15.87 9.52 5.46
C ARG A 170 16.49 9.24 6.84
N ARG A 171 16.04 8.20 7.54
CA ARG A 171 16.54 7.78 8.86
C ARG A 171 17.51 6.60 8.81
N ALA A 172 17.59 5.85 7.70
CA ALA A 172 18.70 4.90 7.47
C ALA A 172 20.04 5.64 7.27
N GLU A 173 19.99 6.86 6.74
CA GLU A 173 21.14 7.78 6.69
C GLU A 173 21.58 8.24 8.10
N GLN A 174 20.68 8.25 9.10
CA GLN A 174 21.01 8.69 10.46
C GLN A 174 21.66 7.59 11.32
N GLU A 175 21.60 6.32 10.90
CA GLU A 175 22.33 5.22 11.55
C GLU A 175 23.78 5.08 11.04
N LEU A 176 24.13 5.77 9.94
CA LEU A 176 25.45 5.76 9.32
C LEU A 176 26.29 7.00 9.65
N GLU A 177 25.73 7.96 10.40
CA GLU A 177 26.42 9.14 10.96
C GLU A 177 26.67 8.95 12.46
#